data_AF-A0A7V9NRL4-F1
#
_entry.id   AF-A0A7V9NRL4-F1
#
_cell.length_a   1.000
_cell.length_b   1.000
_cell.length_c   1.000
_cell.angle_alpha   90.00
_cell.angle_beta   90.00
_cell.angle_gamma   90.00
#
_symmetry.space_group_name_H-M   'P 1'
#
loop_
_entity.id
_entity.type
_entity.pdbx_description
1 polymer ?
#
loop_
_entity_poly.entity_id
_entity_poly.type
_entity_poly.pdbx_seq_one_letter_code
_entity_poly.pdbx_strand_id
1 'polypeptide(L)'
;MTDDVHDVPTASELVEAVREFLERDVMTATEGRVQFHTRVAINVLNMVQRELTVGVEQADAHAERLATLGIASEKELSAAIASGALDDRLADVVAVVRAAVRDKLTVANPKYIANSP
;
A
#
# COMPACT_ATOMS: atom_id res chain seq x y z
N MET A 1 -23.34 -12.21 -0.18
CA MET A 1 -23.19 -12.76 1.18
C MET A 1 -21.99 -13.68 1.09
N THR A 2 -20.82 -13.12 1.32
CA THR A 2 -19.54 -13.82 1.17
C THR A 2 -19.37 -14.70 2.40
N ASP A 3 -19.37 -16.01 2.18
CA ASP A 3 -19.18 -17.05 3.19
C ASP A 3 -17.69 -17.06 3.55
N ASP A 4 -17.27 -16.12 4.40
CA ASP A 4 -15.95 -16.13 5.03
C ASP A 4 -16.06 -16.88 6.36
N VAL A 5 -15.09 -17.76 6.67
CA VAL A 5 -15.03 -18.50 7.95
C VAL A 5 -15.01 -17.55 9.16
N HIS A 6 -14.61 -16.30 8.91
CA HIS A 6 -14.72 -15.21 9.87
C HIS A 6 -15.95 -14.35 9.54
N ASP A 7 -17.10 -14.71 10.13
CA ASP A 7 -18.21 -13.77 10.30
C ASP A 7 -17.72 -12.48 10.98
N VAL A 8 -18.44 -11.38 10.73
CA VAL A 8 -18.13 -10.01 11.20
C VAL A 8 -17.54 -9.93 12.61
N PRO A 9 -16.59 -8.99 12.84
CA PRO A 9 -16.07 -7.99 11.91
C PRO A 9 -14.88 -8.45 11.05
N THR A 10 -14.76 -7.87 9.86
CA THR A 10 -13.60 -8.01 8.96
C THR A 10 -12.33 -7.43 9.58
N ALA A 11 -11.15 -7.82 9.06
CA ALA A 11 -9.88 -7.25 9.49
C ALA A 11 -9.82 -5.72 9.33
N SER A 12 -10.43 -5.16 8.28
CA SER A 12 -10.49 -3.71 8.06
C SER A 12 -11.32 -3.01 9.15
N GLU A 13 -12.48 -3.57 9.50
CA GLU A 13 -13.34 -3.04 10.56
C GLU A 13 -12.68 -3.13 11.94
N LEU A 14 -11.94 -4.20 12.22
CA LEU A 14 -11.15 -4.33 13.44
C LEU A 14 -10.06 -3.27 13.54
N VAL A 15 -9.30 -3.06 12.46
CA VAL A 15 -8.26 -2.02 12.37
C VAL A 15 -8.86 -0.63 12.57
N GLU A 16 -10.01 -0.36 11.95
CA GLU A 16 -10.74 0.89 12.11
C GLU A 16 -11.18 1.12 13.55
N ALA A 17 -11.81 0.13 14.19
CA ALA A 17 -12.25 0.23 15.58
C ALA A 17 -11.08 0.54 16.55
N VAL A 18 -9.93 -0.11 16.36
CA VAL A 18 -8.72 0.17 17.16
C VAL A 18 -8.21 1.58 16.90
N ARG A 19 -8.16 2.02 15.62
CA ARG A 19 -7.72 3.37 15.27
C ARG A 19 -8.61 4.42 15.94
N GLU A 20 -9.93 4.27 15.89
CA GLU A 20 -10.88 5.21 16.50
C GLU A 20 -10.70 5.32 18.01
N PHE A 21 -10.51 4.20 18.71
CA PHE A 21 -10.20 4.19 20.15
C PHE A 21 -8.91 4.94 20.45
N LEU A 22 -7.84 4.70 19.67
CA LEU A 22 -6.59 5.43 19.86
C LEU A 22 -6.75 6.93 19.63
N GLU A 23 -7.53 7.33 18.60
CA GLU A 23 -7.78 8.73 18.24
C GLU A 23 -8.64 9.47 19.27
N ARG A 24 -9.70 8.84 19.79
CA ARG A 24 -10.69 9.50 20.65
C ARG A 24 -10.31 9.44 22.13
N ASP A 25 -9.89 8.27 22.60
CA ASP A 25 -9.69 8.01 24.02
C ASP A 25 -8.22 8.11 24.41
N VAL A 26 -7.32 7.40 23.72
CA VAL A 26 -5.91 7.33 24.14
C VAL A 26 -5.18 8.63 23.87
N MET A 27 -5.42 9.26 22.72
CA MET A 27 -4.82 10.54 22.35
C MET A 27 -5.17 11.68 23.33
N THR A 28 -6.40 11.67 23.86
CA THR A 28 -6.91 12.70 24.77
C THR A 28 -6.50 12.44 26.22
N ALA A 29 -6.28 11.16 26.60
CA ALA A 29 -5.88 10.76 27.94
C ALA A 29 -4.35 10.68 28.17
N THR A 30 -3.53 10.94 27.14
CA THR A 30 -2.07 10.79 27.23
C THR A 30 -1.31 12.04 26.80
N GLU A 31 -0.09 12.20 27.33
CA GLU A 31 0.81 13.32 27.02
C GLU A 31 2.22 12.82 26.68
N GLY A 32 3.05 13.76 26.20
CA GLY A 32 4.47 13.55 25.95
C GLY A 32 4.76 12.37 25.02
N ARG A 33 5.67 11.49 25.46
CA ARG A 33 6.13 10.36 24.66
C ARG A 33 5.02 9.38 24.30
N VAL A 34 4.08 9.13 25.22
CA VAL A 34 2.98 8.18 24.97
C VAL A 34 2.06 8.74 23.90
N GLN A 35 1.65 10.01 24.02
CA GLN A 35 0.83 10.67 23.01
C GLN A 35 1.48 10.67 21.63
N PHE A 36 2.79 10.89 21.55
CA PHE A 36 3.53 10.79 20.30
C PHE A 36 3.45 9.39 19.68
N HIS A 37 3.71 8.33 20.46
CA HIS A 37 3.62 6.97 19.95
C HIS A 37 2.18 6.57 19.56
N THR A 38 1.15 7.11 20.24
CA THR A 38 -0.24 6.93 19.83
C THR A 38 -0.49 7.51 18.43
N ARG A 39 0.00 8.72 18.14
CA ARG A 39 -0.08 9.30 16.78
C ARG A 39 0.62 8.44 15.73
N VAL A 40 1.78 7.86 16.08
CA VAL A 40 2.51 6.94 15.20
C VAL A 40 1.67 5.69 14.93
N ALA A 41 1.10 5.07 15.97
CA ALA A 41 0.26 3.89 15.84
C ALA A 41 -0.97 4.15 14.96
N ILE A 42 -1.65 5.30 15.15
CA ILE A 42 -2.77 5.74 14.30
C ILE A 42 -2.35 5.84 12.83
N ASN A 43 -1.19 6.43 12.54
CA ASN A 43 -0.69 6.53 11.17
C ASN A 43 -0.36 5.15 10.56
N VAL A 44 0.16 4.22 11.35
CA VAL A 44 0.40 2.84 10.93
C VAL A 44 -0.91 2.11 10.63
N LEU A 45 -1.90 2.20 11.51
CA LEU A 45 -3.22 1.60 11.28
C LEU A 45 -3.91 2.18 10.04
N ASN A 46 -3.75 3.47 9.80
CA ASN A 46 -4.20 4.13 8.57
C ASN A 46 -3.54 3.55 7.31
N MET A 47 -2.24 3.21 7.36
CA MET A 47 -1.56 2.54 6.24
C MET A 47 -2.11 1.12 6.03
N VAL A 48 -2.25 0.34 7.11
CA VAL A 48 -2.79 -1.02 7.05
C VAL A 48 -4.22 -1.03 6.50
N GLN A 49 -5.08 -0.10 6.94
CA GLN A 49 -6.45 -0.02 6.42
C GLN A 49 -6.49 0.24 4.91
N ARG A 50 -5.62 1.14 4.41
CA ARG A 50 -5.51 1.39 2.96
C ARG A 50 -5.00 0.16 2.22
N GLU A 51 -3.99 -0.53 2.75
CA GLU A 51 -3.50 -1.79 2.17
C GLU A 51 -4.61 -2.85 2.10
N LEU A 52 -5.39 -3.03 3.16
CA LEU A 52 -6.53 -3.95 3.18
C LEU A 52 -7.61 -3.58 2.15
N THR A 53 -7.75 -2.28 1.85
CA THR A 53 -8.78 -1.78 0.93
C THR A 53 -8.38 -1.94 -0.54
N VAL A 54 -7.14 -1.64 -0.91
CA VAL A 54 -6.71 -1.60 -2.32
C VAL A 54 -5.62 -2.60 -2.69
N GLY A 55 -5.05 -3.32 -1.72
CA GLY A 55 -3.85 -4.14 -1.92
C GLY A 55 -4.02 -5.27 -2.92
N VAL A 56 -5.16 -5.96 -2.90
CA VAL A 56 -5.47 -7.05 -3.86
C VAL A 56 -5.58 -6.48 -5.27
N GLU A 57 -6.38 -5.44 -5.48
CA GLU A 57 -6.55 -4.79 -6.78
C GLU A 57 -5.21 -4.26 -7.33
N GLN A 58 -4.39 -3.63 -6.48
CA GLN A 58 -3.07 -3.13 -6.86
C GLN A 58 -2.10 -4.26 -7.23
N ALA A 59 -2.16 -5.40 -6.54
CA ALA A 59 -1.34 -6.58 -6.85
C ALA A 59 -1.72 -7.16 -8.21
N ASP A 60 -3.01 -7.32 -8.49
CA ASP A 60 -3.52 -7.82 -9.77
C ASP A 60 -3.13 -6.87 -10.91
N ALA A 61 -3.39 -5.58 -10.77
CA ALA A 61 -2.99 -4.56 -11.74
C ALA A 61 -1.47 -4.52 -11.96
N HIS A 62 -0.67 -4.76 -10.92
CA HIS A 62 0.78 -4.83 -11.04
C HIS A 62 1.23 -6.06 -11.84
N ALA A 63 0.64 -7.24 -11.58
CA ALA A 63 0.91 -8.44 -12.35
C ALA A 63 0.57 -8.26 -13.84
N GLU A 64 -0.58 -7.64 -14.15
CA GLU A 64 -0.97 -7.31 -15.53
C GLU A 64 0.05 -6.39 -16.22
N ARG A 65 0.51 -5.35 -15.51
CA ARG A 65 1.54 -4.43 -16.04
C ARG A 65 2.86 -5.13 -16.30
N LEU A 66 3.32 -6.01 -15.41
CA LEU A 66 4.52 -6.82 -15.64
C LEU A 66 4.37 -7.72 -16.88
N ALA A 67 3.20 -8.32 -17.08
CA ALA A 67 2.93 -9.16 -18.24
C ALA A 67 3.07 -8.41 -19.58
N THR A 68 2.80 -7.09 -19.63
CA THR A 68 3.03 -6.27 -20.84
C THR A 68 4.51 -6.16 -21.25
N LEU A 69 5.42 -6.41 -20.31
CA LEU A 69 6.86 -6.49 -20.54
C LEU A 69 7.33 -7.93 -20.81
N GLY A 70 6.43 -8.91 -20.75
CA GLY A 70 6.79 -10.33 -20.81
C GLY A 70 7.43 -10.85 -19.51
N ILE A 71 7.19 -10.17 -18.39
CA ILE A 71 7.80 -10.45 -17.08
C ILE A 71 6.75 -11.00 -16.12
N ALA A 72 7.07 -12.04 -15.36
CA ALA A 72 6.15 -12.68 -14.41
C ALA A 72 6.34 -12.21 -12.96
N SER A 73 7.43 -11.52 -12.62
CA SER A 73 7.70 -11.07 -11.25
C SER A 73 8.64 -9.87 -11.15
N GLU A 74 8.60 -9.15 -10.02
CA GLU A 74 9.56 -8.09 -9.69
C GLU A 74 11.03 -8.59 -9.69
N LYS A 75 11.26 -9.85 -9.29
CA LYS A 75 12.59 -10.46 -9.32
C LYS A 75 13.10 -10.61 -10.76
N GLU A 76 12.23 -11.04 -11.66
CA GLU A 76 12.55 -11.17 -13.08
C GLU A 76 12.71 -9.79 -13.73
N LEU A 77 11.88 -8.81 -13.38
CA LEU A 77 12.05 -7.41 -13.82
C LEU A 77 13.44 -6.88 -13.44
N SER A 78 13.84 -7.07 -12.18
CA SER A 78 15.16 -6.64 -11.71
C SER A 78 16.29 -7.33 -12.46
N ALA A 79 16.15 -8.62 -12.78
CA ALA A 79 17.15 -9.36 -13.56
C ALA A 79 17.24 -8.87 -15.01
N ALA A 80 16.10 -8.60 -15.64
CA ALA A 80 16.01 -8.10 -17.01
C ALA A 80 16.57 -6.68 -17.15
N ILE A 81 16.32 -5.80 -16.17
CA ILE A 81 16.95 -4.47 -16.10
C ILE A 81 18.47 -4.60 -15.92
N ALA A 82 18.93 -5.47 -15.01
CA ALA A 82 20.35 -5.64 -14.74
C ALA A 82 21.13 -6.21 -15.94
N SER A 83 20.48 -7.04 -16.77
CA SER A 83 21.09 -7.60 -17.98
C SER A 83 20.98 -6.71 -19.22
N GLY A 84 20.23 -5.61 -19.15
CA GLY A 84 19.94 -4.74 -20.30
C GLY A 84 18.94 -5.34 -21.30
N ALA A 85 18.22 -6.41 -20.92
CA ALA A 85 17.30 -7.12 -21.80
C ALA A 85 16.05 -6.31 -22.20
N LEU A 86 15.81 -5.17 -21.53
CA LEU A 86 14.67 -4.28 -21.78
C LEU A 86 15.11 -2.86 -22.20
N ASP A 87 16.38 -2.67 -22.56
CA ASP A 87 16.93 -1.35 -22.89
C ASP A 87 16.26 -0.72 -24.13
N ASP A 88 15.78 -1.54 -25.06
CA ASP A 88 15.01 -1.13 -26.24
C ASP A 88 13.58 -0.66 -25.90
N ARG A 89 13.09 -0.98 -24.69
CA ARG A 89 11.74 -0.67 -24.19
C ARG A 89 11.75 0.10 -22.87
N LEU A 90 12.82 0.86 -22.60
CA LEU A 90 13.01 1.55 -21.31
C LEU A 90 11.83 2.46 -20.93
N ALA A 91 11.17 3.09 -21.89
CA ALA A 91 9.99 3.92 -21.64
C ALA A 91 8.82 3.12 -21.02
N ASP A 92 8.58 1.89 -21.52
CA ASP A 92 7.56 0.99 -21.00
C ASP A 92 7.93 0.54 -19.57
N VAL A 93 9.21 0.20 -19.35
CA VAL A 93 9.73 -0.19 -18.03
C VAL A 93 9.52 0.93 -17.01
N VAL A 94 9.88 2.16 -17.37
CA VAL A 94 9.69 3.33 -16.50
C VAL A 94 8.21 3.55 -16.18
N ALA A 95 7.31 3.35 -17.15
CA ALA A 95 5.87 3.47 -16.92
C ALA A 95 5.37 2.44 -15.90
N VAL A 96 5.77 1.17 -16.04
CA VAL A 96 5.40 0.08 -15.11
C VAL A 96 5.94 0.34 -13.70
N VAL A 97 7.23 0.69 -13.57
CA VAL A 97 7.84 0.97 -12.26
C VAL A 97 7.20 2.19 -11.60
N ARG A 98 6.93 3.26 -12.37
CA ARG A 98 6.27 4.46 -11.84
C ARG A 98 4.86 4.16 -11.35
N ALA A 99 4.10 3.34 -12.07
CA ALA A 99 2.78 2.90 -11.63
C ALA A 99 2.86 2.12 -10.31
N ALA A 100 3.79 1.17 -10.19
CA ALA A 100 4.00 0.42 -8.95
C ALA A 100 4.39 1.32 -7.77
N VAL A 101 5.23 2.34 -8.00
CA VAL A 101 5.59 3.33 -6.96
C VAL A 101 4.37 4.17 -6.56
N ARG A 102 3.53 4.57 -7.51
CA ARG A 102 2.29 5.32 -7.23
C ARG A 102 1.33 4.49 -6.37
N ASP A 103 1.20 3.20 -6.65
CA ASP A 103 0.37 2.29 -5.86
C ASP A 103 0.88 2.18 -4.42
N LYS A 104 2.19 1.93 -4.25
CA LYS A 104 2.88 1.89 -2.94
C LYS A 104 2.70 3.20 -2.16
N LEU A 105 2.79 4.35 -2.84
CA LEU A 105 2.61 5.66 -2.20
C LEU A 105 1.15 5.92 -1.80
N THR A 106 0.17 5.38 -2.52
CA THR A 106 -1.25 5.50 -2.17
C THR A 106 -1.53 4.81 -0.83
N VAL A 107 -0.84 3.71 -0.54
CA VAL A 107 -0.93 3.02 0.76
C VAL A 107 -0.11 3.74 1.83
N ALA A 108 1.16 4.03 1.55
CA ALA A 108 2.08 4.58 2.56
C ALA A 108 1.70 6.02 2.96
N ASN A 109 1.55 6.92 1.97
CA ASN A 109 1.20 8.32 2.21
C ASN A 109 0.66 9.00 0.93
N PRO A 110 -0.69 9.03 0.76
CA PRO A 110 -1.34 9.61 -0.41
C PRO A 110 -0.96 11.06 -0.73
N LYS A 111 -0.50 11.83 0.27
CA LYS A 111 -0.16 13.25 0.11
C LYS A 111 1.00 13.47 -0.86
N TYR A 112 1.88 12.49 -1.03
CA TYR A 112 2.98 12.61 -2.00
C TYR A 112 2.51 12.55 -3.45
N ILE A 113 1.36 11.92 -3.71
CA ILE A 113 0.79 11.83 -5.05
C ILE A 113 -0.11 13.05 -5.33
N ALA A 114 -0.85 13.52 -4.32
CA ALA A 114 -1.69 14.72 -4.45
C ALA A 114 -0.89 16.01 -4.72
N ASN A 115 0.38 16.05 -4.31
CA ASN A 115 1.26 17.21 -4.46
C ASN A 115 2.34 17.00 -5.55
N SER A 116 2.28 15.92 -6.33
CA SER A 116 3.16 15.73 -7.47
C SER A 116 2.57 16.45 -8.69
N PRO A 117 3.32 17.36 -9.37
CA PRO A 117 2.83 18.10 -10.53
C PRO A 117 2.54 17.21 -11.75
#